data_AF-A0A821V4P1-F1
#
_entry.id   AF-A0A821V4P1-F1
#
_cell.length_a   1.000
_cell.length_b   1.000
_cell.length_c   1.000
_cell.angle_alpha   90.00
_cell.angle_beta   90.00
_cell.angle_gamma   90.00
#
_symmetry.space_group_name_H-M   'P 1'
#
loop_
_entity.id
_entity.type
_entity.pdbx_description
1 polymer ?
#
loop_
_entity_poly.entity_id
_entity_poly.type
_entity_poly.pdbx_seq_one_letter_code
_entity_poly.pdbx_strand_id
1 'polypeptide(L)'
;RQDEQCLYLNIFTPINVSNQSLLPVLIWIHGDALQTGCSSQGIPTIYNGTNIIANSLQPAIIVTINYRLGVLADLYLPALVEENSPE
;
A
#
# COMPACT_ATOMS: atom_id res chain seq x y z
N ARG A 1 -13.22 -1.70 6.54
CA ARG A 1 -13.48 -1.04 7.84
C ARG A 1 -12.44 0.04 8.02
N GLN A 2 -12.84 1.26 8.37
CA GLN A 2 -11.89 2.33 8.73
C GLN A 2 -11.58 2.21 10.22
N ASP A 3 -10.30 2.13 10.56
CA ASP A 3 -9.78 1.89 11.90
C ASP A 3 -8.34 2.44 11.99
N GLU A 4 -7.82 2.75 13.18
CA GLU A 4 -6.42 3.16 13.38
C GLU A 4 -5.45 1.99 13.31
N GLN A 5 -5.95 0.77 13.54
CA GLN A 5 -5.25 -0.47 13.19
C GLN A 5 -5.30 -0.68 11.67
N CYS A 6 -4.69 0.23 10.90
CA CYS A 6 -4.83 0.28 9.44
C CYS A 6 -3.63 -0.26 8.65
N LEU A 7 -2.50 -0.56 9.30
CA LEU A 7 -1.24 -0.94 8.65
C LEU A 7 -1.26 -2.38 8.09
N TYR A 8 -2.12 -2.59 7.10
CA TYR A 8 -2.26 -3.82 6.34
C TYR A 8 -1.73 -3.64 4.91
N LEU A 9 -1.42 -4.75 4.28
CA LEU A 9 -1.07 -4.82 2.87
C LEU A 9 -1.71 -6.06 2.24
N ASN A 10 -1.94 -5.99 0.93
CA ASN A 10 -2.40 -7.12 0.12
C ASN A 10 -1.25 -7.61 -0.75
N ILE A 11 -1.09 -8.92 -0.86
CA ILE A 11 -0.10 -9.56 -1.74
C ILE A 11 -0.84 -10.39 -2.78
N PHE A 12 -0.54 -10.14 -4.05
CA PHE A 12 -1.03 -10.91 -5.18
C PHE A 12 0.14 -11.63 -5.83
N THR A 13 0.02 -12.95 -5.99
CA THR A 13 1.06 -13.81 -6.56
C THR A 13 0.50 -14.62 -7.73
N PRO A 14 1.28 -14.83 -8.81
CA PRO A 14 0.88 -15.75 -9.88
C PRO A 14 0.84 -17.19 -9.37
N ILE A 15 -0.09 -18.01 -9.89
CA ILE A 15 -0.32 -19.39 -9.43
C ILE A 15 0.60 -20.43 -10.11
N ASN A 16 1.24 -20.08 -11.23
CA ASN A 16 2.02 -21.01 -12.06
C ASN A 16 3.53 -20.72 -12.01
N VAL A 17 4.05 -20.32 -10.84
CA VAL A 17 5.47 -20.06 -10.63
C VAL A 17 6.00 -20.89 -9.46
N SER A 18 7.27 -21.26 -9.51
CA SER A 18 7.94 -21.91 -8.38
C SER A 18 8.11 -20.93 -7.21
N ASN A 19 7.99 -21.42 -5.98
CA ASN A 19 8.33 -20.64 -4.77
C ASN A 19 9.80 -20.22 -4.70
N GLN A 20 10.67 -20.84 -5.51
CA GLN A 20 12.08 -20.48 -5.63
C GLN A 20 12.35 -19.44 -6.72
N SER A 21 11.34 -19.06 -7.50
CA SER A 21 11.48 -18.04 -8.55
C SER A 21 11.68 -16.66 -7.94
N LEU A 22 12.73 -15.95 -8.37
CA LEU A 22 12.94 -14.56 -8.03
C LEU A 22 12.13 -13.68 -9.00
N LEU A 23 10.96 -13.24 -8.55
CA LEU A 23 10.08 -12.36 -9.32
C LEU A 23 10.29 -10.89 -8.95
N PRO A 24 10.13 -9.95 -9.90
CA PRO A 24 10.05 -8.54 -9.57
C PRO A 24 8.83 -8.26 -8.68
N VAL A 25 8.99 -7.34 -7.73
CA VAL A 25 7.92 -6.90 -6.82
C VAL A 25 7.51 -5.48 -7.22
N LEU A 26 6.24 -5.33 -7.60
CA LEU A 26 5.62 -4.02 -7.83
C LEU A 26 4.86 -3.60 -6.58
N ILE A 27 5.27 -2.49 -5.98
CA ILE A 27 4.60 -1.90 -4.81
C ILE A 27 3.74 -0.73 -5.28
N TRP A 28 2.44 -0.80 -5.01
CA TRP A 28 1.47 0.24 -5.28
C TRP A 28 1.16 1.04 -4.02
N ILE A 29 1.43 2.35 -4.09
CA ILE A 29 1.09 3.33 -3.06
C ILE A 29 -0.12 4.10 -3.58
N HIS A 30 -1.27 3.95 -2.92
CA HIS A 30 -2.47 4.66 -3.34
C HIS A 30 -2.30 6.18 -3.16
N GLY A 31 -2.96 6.94 -4.03
CA GLY A 31 -2.98 8.40 -3.96
C GLY A 31 -4.04 8.93 -3.00
N ASP A 32 -4.65 10.06 -3.40
CA ASP A 32 -5.71 10.79 -2.68
C ASP A 32 -5.19 11.82 -1.65
N ALA A 33 -4.17 12.56 -2.08
CA ALA A 33 -3.61 13.76 -1.42
C ALA A 33 -3.12 13.57 0.02
N LEU A 34 -2.76 12.34 0.41
CA LEU A 34 -2.36 11.98 1.78
C LEU A 34 -3.47 12.19 2.83
N GLN A 35 -4.72 12.36 2.41
CA GLN A 35 -5.86 12.61 3.31
C GLN A 35 -6.77 11.40 3.44
N THR A 36 -7.01 10.71 2.31
CA THR A 36 -7.94 9.59 2.24
C THR A 36 -7.35 8.45 1.40
N GLY A 37 -8.10 7.36 1.27
CA GLY A 37 -7.72 6.19 0.47
C GLY A 37 -7.31 4.96 1.27
N CYS A 38 -7.13 3.86 0.54
CA CYS A 38 -6.66 2.59 1.08
C CYS A 38 -6.11 1.67 -0.02
N SER A 39 -5.40 0.61 0.39
CA SER A 39 -4.84 -0.46 -0.46
C SER A 39 -5.86 -1.20 -1.33
N SER A 40 -7.14 -1.06 -1.02
CA SER A 40 -8.27 -1.69 -1.71
C SER A 40 -9.37 -0.69 -2.09
N GLN A 41 -8.98 0.58 -2.32
CA GLN A 41 -9.91 1.67 -2.64
C GLN A 41 -10.87 1.30 -3.80
N GLY A 42 -12.05 1.95 -3.82
CA GLY A 42 -13.08 1.82 -4.86
C GLY A 42 -14.16 0.75 -4.59
N ILE A 43 -15.33 0.93 -5.21
CA ILE A 43 -16.36 -0.12 -5.38
C ILE A 43 -16.79 -0.12 -6.86
N PRO A 44 -16.48 -1.18 -7.64
CA PRO A 44 -15.68 -2.36 -7.26
C PRO A 44 -14.23 -1.99 -6.90
N THR A 45 -13.52 -2.89 -6.21
CA THR A 45 -12.11 -2.70 -5.80
C THR A 45 -11.25 -2.33 -7.01
N ILE A 46 -10.76 -1.09 -7.05
CA ILE A 46 -9.96 -0.58 -8.18
C ILE A 46 -8.52 -1.10 -8.12
N TYR A 47 -7.97 -1.29 -6.92
CA TYR A 47 -6.61 -1.80 -6.71
C TYR A 47 -6.62 -3.32 -6.50
N ASN A 48 -6.85 -4.07 -7.58
CA ASN A 48 -6.79 -5.53 -7.59
C ASN A 48 -5.61 -6.02 -8.45
N GLY A 49 -4.58 -6.56 -7.81
CA GLY A 49 -3.35 -7.02 -8.47
C GLY A 49 -3.56 -8.20 -9.43
N THR A 50 -4.65 -8.94 -9.31
CA THR A 50 -4.98 -10.08 -10.20
C THR A 50 -5.07 -9.64 -11.66
N ASN A 51 -5.64 -8.46 -11.93
CA ASN A 51 -5.75 -7.94 -13.30
C ASN A 51 -4.37 -7.62 -13.89
N ILE A 52 -3.46 -7.07 -13.10
CA ILE A 52 -2.09 -6.79 -13.56
C ILE A 52 -1.38 -8.11 -13.87
N ILE A 53 -1.43 -9.08 -12.95
CA ILE A 53 -0.80 -10.40 -13.14
C ILE A 53 -1.35 -11.10 -14.40
N ALA A 54 -2.66 -11.08 -14.61
CA ALA A 54 -3.30 -11.75 -15.75
C ALA A 54 -2.95 -11.12 -17.11
N ASN A 55 -2.66 -9.82 -17.15
CA ASN A 55 -2.39 -9.08 -18.39
C ASN A 55 -0.90 -8.76 -18.61
N SER A 56 -0.02 -9.15 -17.67
CA SER A 56 1.41 -8.88 -17.78
C SER A 56 2.11 -9.90 -18.66
N LEU A 57 3.06 -9.43 -19.48
CA LEU A 57 3.92 -10.30 -20.30
C LEU A 57 4.90 -11.14 -19.46
N GLN A 58 5.22 -10.66 -18.25
CA GLN A 58 6.16 -11.30 -17.32
C GLN A 58 5.49 -11.45 -15.95
N PRO A 59 5.74 -12.56 -15.23
CA PRO A 59 5.22 -12.76 -13.89
C PRO A 59 5.83 -11.74 -12.91
N ALA A 60 4.98 -11.17 -12.05
CA ALA A 60 5.38 -10.24 -11.01
C ALA A 60 4.53 -10.46 -9.74
N ILE A 61 5.10 -10.11 -8.59
CA ILE A 61 4.36 -10.02 -7.33
C ILE A 61 3.83 -8.59 -7.22
N ILE A 62 2.54 -8.44 -6.94
CA ILE A 62 1.93 -7.12 -6.75
C ILE A 62 1.61 -6.94 -5.27
N VAL A 63 2.02 -5.82 -4.70
CA VAL A 63 1.75 -5.45 -3.31
C VAL A 63 1.00 -4.12 -3.29
N THR A 64 -0.13 -4.05 -2.60
CA THR A 64 -0.82 -2.77 -2.32
C THR A 64 -0.79 -2.52 -0.83
N ILE A 65 -0.45 -1.31 -0.39
CA ILE A 65 -0.23 -1.00 1.03
C ILE A 65 -1.23 0.03 1.55
N ASN A 66 -1.60 -0.09 2.83
CA ASN A 66 -2.16 1.02 3.58
C ASN A 66 -1.01 1.77 4.27
N TYR A 67 -1.19 3.08 4.42
CA TYR A 67 -0.36 3.93 5.25
C TYR A 67 -1.28 4.88 6.02
N ARG A 68 -0.78 5.47 7.12
CA ARG A 68 -1.55 6.47 7.87
C ARG A 68 -1.79 7.69 6.98
N LEU A 69 -2.92 8.36 7.21
CA LEU A 69 -3.36 9.53 6.42
C LEU A 69 -3.77 10.67 7.34
N GLY A 70 -3.82 11.89 6.78
CA GLY A 70 -4.23 13.10 7.47
C GLY A 70 -3.43 13.34 8.75
N VAL A 71 -4.11 13.78 9.81
CA VAL A 71 -3.48 14.07 11.12
C VAL A 71 -2.85 12.86 11.79
N LEU A 72 -3.27 11.63 11.44
CA LEU A 72 -2.64 10.42 11.97
C LEU A 72 -1.32 10.09 11.25
N ALA A 73 -1.08 10.67 10.07
CA ALA A 73 0.16 10.53 9.33
C ALA A 73 1.17 11.61 9.66
N ASP A 74 0.72 12.87 9.60
CA ASP A 74 1.57 14.05 9.54
C ASP A 74 0.92 15.23 10.26
N LEU A 75 0.88 15.13 11.59
CA LEU A 75 0.42 16.23 12.45
C LEU A 75 1.60 17.15 12.77
N TYR A 76 1.56 18.36 12.23
CA TYR A 76 2.51 19.40 12.58
C TYR A 76 2.00 20.24 13.75
N LEU A 77 2.66 20.15 14.90
CA LEU A 77 2.51 21.05 16.04
C LEU A 77 3.90 21.46 16.54
N PRO A 78 4.17 22.76 16.80
CA PRO A 78 5.49 23.20 17.25
C PRO A 78 6.04 22.41 18.45
N ALA A 79 5.18 22.10 19.43
CA ALA A 79 5.55 21.30 20.60
C ALA A 79 6.00 19.86 20.26
N LEU A 80 5.44 19.26 19.20
CA LEU A 80 5.84 17.92 18.74
C LEU A 80 7.12 17.97 17.90
N VAL A 81 7.39 19.08 17.22
CA VAL A 81 8.64 19.26 16.45
C VAL A 81 9.83 19.36 17.39
N GLU A 82 9.68 20.11 18.48
CA GLU A 82 10.72 20.22 19.51
C GLU A 82 11.04 18.85 20.15
N GLU A 83 10.02 18.04 20.45
CA GLU A 83 10.19 16.67 20.96
C GLU A 83 10.96 15.75 20.00
N ASN A 84 10.75 15.89 18.68
CA ASN A 84 11.37 15.04 17.65
C ASN A 84 12.73 15.55 17.16
N SER A 85 13.29 16.59 17.78
CA SER A 85 14.62 17.10 17.45
C SER A 85 15.68 16.05 17.82
N PRO A 86 16.61 15.68 16.92
CA PRO A 86 17.76 14.88 17.33
C PRO A 86 18.57 15.66 18.36
N GLU A 87 19.02 14.98 19.43
CA GLU A 87 19.97 15.55 20.40
C GLU A 87 21.27 16.05 19.73
#